data_AF-A0A5N7CJH9-F1
#
_entry.id   AF-A0A5N7CJH9-F1
#
_cell.length_a   1.000
_cell.length_b   1.000
_cell.length_c   1.000
_cell.angle_alpha   90.00
_cell.angle_beta   90.00
_cell.angle_gamma   90.00
#
_symmetry.space_group_name_H-M   'P 1'
#
loop_
_entity.id
_entity.type
_entity.pdbx_description
1 polymer ?
#
loop_
_entity_poly.entity_id
_entity_poly.type
_entity_poly.pdbx_seq_one_letter_code
_entity_poly.pdbx_strand_id
1 'polypeptide(L)'
;MNENSPLEGVNNMTTTISHQFNYSPSLKRLTRLKCSHNLSSEAKLSTKTSITMKSFAAASLLALISFALAAPVEQSTDATTAATISVSYDQKYDVAGSSLTTVACSDGVYGLISRGYSTFGSLPNFPNIGGAPTIPGWNSPNCGKCYQLHYKAGNVDKSIYVLGIDAAPGGFNIGLQAMNTLTNGLAEQLGRVNVEYTEVAGSNCGLP
;
A
#
# COMPACT_ATOMS: atom_id res chain seq x y z
N MET A 1 -59.39 -20.13 -5.09
CA MET A 1 -60.02 -19.70 -3.82
C MET A 1 -59.97 -20.87 -2.86
N ASN A 2 -59.05 -20.85 -1.90
CA ASN A 2 -59.25 -21.45 -0.57
C ASN A 2 -58.09 -21.03 0.33
N GLU A 3 -58.39 -20.10 1.23
CA GLU A 3 -57.58 -19.77 2.39
C GLU A 3 -58.04 -20.63 3.58
N ASN A 4 -57.12 -21.25 4.31
CA ASN A 4 -56.91 -21.08 5.76
C ASN A 4 -56.05 -22.20 6.37
N SER A 5 -54.97 -21.74 7.01
CA SER A 5 -54.23 -22.14 8.24
C SER A 5 -54.34 -23.57 8.80
N PRO A 6 -53.26 -24.05 9.46
CA PRO A 6 -53.18 -23.88 10.91
C PRO A 6 -51.80 -23.49 11.48
N LEU A 7 -51.88 -23.17 12.78
CA LEU A 7 -50.98 -22.55 13.74
C LEU A 7 -49.77 -23.41 14.16
N GLU A 8 -48.93 -22.76 14.99
CA GLU A 8 -47.91 -23.30 15.93
C GLU A 8 -46.45 -23.31 15.40
N GLY A 9 -45.43 -22.79 16.09
CA GLY A 9 -45.34 -22.27 17.45
C GLY A 9 -44.05 -21.44 17.61
N VAL A 10 -44.14 -20.45 18.48
CA VAL A 10 -43.12 -19.44 18.76
C VAL A 10 -42.25 -19.93 19.92
N ASN A 11 -40.99 -20.28 19.67
CA ASN A 11 -40.03 -20.62 20.72
C ASN A 11 -38.98 -19.50 20.83
N ASN A 12 -39.30 -18.52 21.66
CA ASN A 12 -38.44 -17.41 22.02
C ASN A 12 -37.44 -17.89 23.10
N MET A 13 -36.20 -18.16 22.71
CA MET A 13 -35.13 -18.52 23.66
C MET A 13 -34.31 -17.26 23.98
N THR A 14 -34.83 -16.47 24.92
CA THR A 14 -34.12 -15.32 25.48
C THR A 14 -33.17 -15.81 26.57
N THR A 15 -31.91 -16.09 26.21
CA THR A 15 -30.85 -16.41 27.18
C THR A 15 -30.26 -15.11 27.72
N THR A 16 -30.77 -14.67 28.87
CA THR A 16 -30.16 -13.64 29.70
C THR A 16 -28.94 -14.22 30.42
N ILE A 17 -27.74 -13.82 30.03
CA ILE A 17 -26.51 -14.06 30.81
C ILE A 17 -26.09 -12.73 31.43
N SER A 18 -26.40 -12.58 32.72
CA SER A 18 -25.78 -11.61 33.62
C SER A 18 -24.66 -12.29 34.38
N HIS A 19 -23.40 -11.91 34.12
CA HIS A 19 -22.28 -12.02 35.05
C HIS A 19 -21.30 -10.89 34.69
N GLN A 20 -21.46 -9.74 35.31
CA GLN A 20 -20.69 -9.30 36.48
C GLN A 20 -19.22 -8.97 36.15
N PHE A 21 -18.97 -7.67 36.25
CA PHE A 21 -17.71 -6.97 36.16
C PHE A 21 -16.64 -7.57 37.08
N ASN A 22 -15.42 -7.73 36.56
CA ASN A 22 -14.22 -7.70 37.38
C ASN A 22 -13.22 -6.71 36.77
N TYR A 23 -13.36 -5.46 37.22
CA TYR A 23 -12.37 -4.40 37.06
C TYR A 23 -11.24 -4.65 38.08
N SER A 24 -10.02 -4.81 37.59
CA SER A 24 -8.81 -4.78 38.44
C SER A 24 -8.03 -3.50 38.15
N PRO A 25 -7.93 -2.55 39.10
CA PRO A 25 -7.07 -1.38 38.95
C PRO A 25 -5.75 -1.63 39.66
N SER A 26 -4.67 -1.91 38.91
CA SER A 26 -3.32 -1.84 39.46
C SER A 26 -2.50 -0.79 38.71
N LEU A 27 -2.62 0.46 39.18
CA LEU A 27 -1.58 1.46 39.08
C LEU A 27 -0.28 0.89 39.66
N LYS A 28 0.82 0.97 38.91
CA LYS A 28 2.12 1.41 39.47
C LYS A 28 3.13 1.77 38.38
N ARG A 29 3.41 3.07 38.37
CA ARG A 29 4.75 3.69 38.29
C ARG A 29 5.38 3.80 36.89
N LEU A 30 5.12 4.97 36.30
CA LEU A 30 5.99 5.63 35.35
C LEU A 30 7.45 5.66 35.85
N THR A 31 8.36 5.11 35.07
CA THR A 31 9.76 5.55 35.03
C THR A 31 9.99 6.29 33.73
N ARG A 32 10.12 7.62 33.84
CA ARG A 32 10.56 8.52 32.78
C ARG A 32 11.96 8.12 32.32
N LEU A 33 12.10 7.58 31.11
CA LEU A 33 13.37 7.65 30.40
C LEU A 33 13.45 9.04 29.75
N LYS A 34 14.38 9.85 30.26
CA LYS A 34 14.84 11.09 29.65
C LYS A 34 15.65 10.72 28.41
N CYS A 35 15.13 10.96 27.20
CA CYS A 35 16.00 11.15 26.04
C CYS A 35 16.47 12.61 26.07
N SER A 36 17.78 12.75 26.25
CA SER A 36 18.47 14.04 26.25
C SER A 36 18.60 14.55 24.81
N HIS A 37 18.35 15.86 24.67
CA HIS A 37 18.78 16.76 23.61
C HIS A 37 20.26 16.50 23.24
N ASN A 38 20.77 16.74 22.03
CA ASN A 38 20.73 18.01 21.33
C ASN A 38 21.51 17.94 19.99
N LEU A 39 21.29 18.96 19.16
CA LEU A 39 22.20 19.55 18.16
C LEU A 39 22.31 18.91 16.75
N SER A 40 21.52 19.51 15.83
CA SER A 40 21.95 20.22 14.63
C SER A 40 23.00 19.60 13.70
N SER A 41 22.65 19.50 12.41
CA SER A 41 23.33 20.34 11.42
C SER A 41 22.51 20.46 10.14
N GLU A 42 22.25 21.72 9.78
CA GLU A 42 21.70 22.16 8.51
C GLU A 42 22.75 21.96 7.41
N ALA A 43 22.39 21.30 6.30
CA ALA A 43 23.14 21.40 5.05
C ALA A 43 22.15 21.63 3.91
N LYS A 44 21.83 22.91 3.72
CA LYS A 44 21.09 23.45 2.59
C LYS A 44 22.04 23.52 1.39
N LEU A 45 21.97 22.55 0.46
CA LEU A 45 22.64 22.67 -0.83
C LEU A 45 21.62 23.02 -1.91
N SER A 46 21.54 24.31 -2.17
CA SER A 46 20.83 24.93 -3.28
C SER A 46 21.75 24.95 -4.50
N THR A 47 21.58 24.03 -5.44
CA THR A 47 22.29 24.06 -6.72
C THR A 47 21.30 24.42 -7.84
N LYS A 48 21.24 25.72 -8.14
CA LYS A 48 20.48 26.28 -9.25
C LYS A 48 21.39 26.26 -10.49
N THR A 49 21.39 25.17 -11.25
CA THR A 49 22.17 25.10 -12.49
C THR A 49 21.31 25.54 -13.66
N SER A 50 21.46 26.82 -14.01
CA SER A 50 20.89 27.45 -15.20
C SER A 50 21.67 26.97 -16.43
N ILE A 51 21.10 26.07 -17.24
CA ILE A 51 21.72 25.63 -18.49
C ILE A 51 21.30 26.60 -19.60
N THR A 52 22.21 27.53 -19.91
CA THR A 52 22.10 28.44 -21.05
C THR A 52 22.44 27.68 -22.33
N MET A 53 21.45 27.53 -23.21
CA MET A 53 21.59 26.92 -24.54
C MET A 53 22.53 27.78 -25.40
N LYS A 54 23.67 27.22 -25.80
CA LYS A 54 24.57 27.83 -26.80
C LYS A 54 24.71 26.89 -27.99
N SER A 55 24.16 27.34 -29.11
CA SER A 55 24.34 26.81 -30.44
C SER A 55 25.83 26.75 -30.80
N PHE A 56 26.27 25.60 -31.30
CA PHE A 56 27.54 25.50 -32.02
C PHE A 56 27.31 24.80 -33.35
N ALA A 57 27.92 25.41 -34.37
CA ALA A 57 27.70 25.18 -35.77
C ALA A 57 28.15 23.80 -36.25
N ALA A 58 27.51 23.37 -37.33
CA ALA A 58 27.87 22.21 -38.13
C ALA A 58 29.32 22.30 -38.65
N ALA A 59 30.03 21.17 -38.60
CA ALA A 59 31.19 20.91 -39.44
C ALA A 59 31.17 19.44 -39.86
N SER A 60 30.89 19.22 -41.15
CA SER A 60 31.11 17.95 -41.84
C SER A 60 32.59 17.59 -41.85
N LEU A 61 32.93 16.35 -41.51
CA LEU A 61 34.12 15.69 -42.02
C LEU A 61 33.79 14.24 -42.39
N LEU A 62 33.86 13.94 -43.69
CA LEU A 62 33.96 12.58 -44.23
C LEU A 62 35.31 12.00 -43.81
N ALA A 63 35.30 10.90 -43.07
CA ALA A 63 36.46 10.02 -42.94
C ALA A 63 36.04 8.61 -43.38
N LEU A 64 36.62 8.16 -44.49
CA LEU A 64 36.63 6.77 -44.92
C LEU A 64 37.57 6.01 -43.99
N ILE A 65 37.03 5.11 -43.17
CA ILE A 65 37.83 4.29 -42.26
C ILE A 65 37.50 2.82 -42.50
N SER A 66 38.55 2.09 -42.82
CA SER A 66 38.61 0.68 -43.23
C SER A 66 37.94 -0.28 -42.24
N PHE A 67 37.33 -1.34 -42.77
CA PHE A 67 36.79 -2.47 -42.02
C PHE A 67 37.90 -3.16 -41.20
N ALA A 68 37.87 -2.98 -39.89
CA ALA A 68 38.56 -3.83 -38.93
C ALA A 68 37.56 -4.85 -38.36
N LEU A 69 38.00 -6.11 -38.26
CA LEU A 69 37.23 -7.24 -37.74
C LEU A 69 36.94 -7.02 -36.24
N ALA A 70 35.76 -6.51 -35.90
CA ALA A 70 35.35 -6.26 -34.53
C ALA A 70 35.03 -7.59 -33.82
N ALA A 71 35.84 -7.97 -32.83
CA ALA A 71 35.46 -9.02 -31.88
C ALA A 71 34.31 -8.53 -31.00
N PRO A 72 33.31 -9.36 -30.68
CA PRO A 72 32.26 -9.00 -29.73
C PRO A 72 32.89 -8.85 -28.34
N VAL A 73 32.90 -7.62 -27.82
CA VAL A 73 33.08 -7.40 -26.38
C VAL A 73 31.82 -7.90 -25.69
N GLU A 74 31.93 -8.96 -24.90
CA GLU A 74 30.83 -9.46 -24.08
C GLU A 74 30.53 -8.40 -23.01
N GLN A 75 29.51 -7.59 -23.28
CA GLN A 75 29.03 -6.58 -22.36
C GLN A 75 28.31 -7.29 -21.22
N SER A 76 29.01 -7.47 -20.11
CA SER A 76 28.43 -7.86 -18.82
C SER A 76 27.38 -6.81 -18.46
N THR A 77 26.12 -7.14 -18.72
CA THR A 77 24.97 -6.40 -18.22
C THR A 77 24.86 -6.74 -16.74
N ASP A 78 25.35 -5.84 -15.88
CA ASP A 78 25.00 -5.88 -14.47
C ASP A 78 23.48 -5.79 -14.38
N ALA A 79 22.85 -6.93 -14.08
CA ALA A 79 21.43 -6.99 -13.81
C ALA A 79 21.19 -6.24 -12.50
N THR A 80 20.88 -4.95 -12.60
CA THR A 80 20.39 -4.15 -11.47
C THR A 80 19.16 -4.86 -10.92
N THR A 81 19.33 -5.59 -9.82
CA THR A 81 18.22 -6.23 -9.13
C THR A 81 17.36 -5.12 -8.57
N ALA A 82 16.18 -4.92 -9.13
CA ALA A 82 15.22 -3.97 -8.61
C ALA A 82 14.95 -4.28 -7.13
N ALA A 83 14.93 -3.25 -6.29
CA ALA A 83 14.62 -3.43 -4.88
C ALA A 83 13.18 -3.95 -4.76
N THR A 84 13.03 -5.13 -4.18
CA THR A 84 11.71 -5.72 -3.96
C THR A 84 11.25 -5.49 -2.52
N ILE A 85 9.93 -5.41 -2.34
CA ILE A 85 9.27 -5.31 -1.05
C ILE A 85 8.32 -6.48 -0.87
N SER A 86 8.11 -6.87 0.38
CA SER A 86 7.25 -8.00 0.68
C SER A 86 5.76 -7.60 0.73
N VAL A 87 4.91 -8.42 0.14
CA VAL A 87 3.44 -8.27 0.10
C VAL A 87 2.79 -9.52 0.65
N SER A 88 1.87 -9.37 1.59
CA SER A 88 1.00 -10.44 2.08
C SER A 88 -0.46 -9.98 2.03
N TYR A 89 -1.39 -10.79 2.55
CA TYR A 89 -2.81 -10.48 2.57
C TYR A 89 -3.42 -10.49 3.97
N ASP A 90 -4.54 -9.80 4.11
CA ASP A 90 -5.43 -9.81 5.28
C ASP A 90 -6.87 -9.65 4.80
N GLN A 91 -7.70 -10.65 5.10
CA GLN A 91 -9.09 -10.72 4.66
C GLN A 91 -9.96 -9.60 5.26
N LYS A 92 -9.51 -8.90 6.31
CA LYS A 92 -10.24 -7.75 6.86
C LYS A 92 -10.50 -6.68 5.79
N TYR A 93 -9.57 -6.52 4.84
CA TYR A 93 -9.63 -5.54 3.76
C TYR A 93 -10.63 -5.91 2.66
N ASP A 94 -11.11 -7.15 2.60
CA ASP A 94 -12.13 -7.59 1.63
C ASP A 94 -13.56 -7.40 2.15
N VAL A 95 -13.73 -6.95 3.40
CA VAL A 95 -15.06 -6.75 4.01
C VAL A 95 -15.52 -5.31 3.75
N ALA A 96 -16.35 -5.12 2.71
CA ALA A 96 -16.83 -3.81 2.27
C ALA A 96 -17.51 -2.98 3.38
N GLY A 97 -18.18 -3.64 4.34
CA GLY A 97 -18.87 -3.00 5.47
C GLY A 97 -17.95 -2.56 6.62
N SER A 98 -16.66 -2.90 6.60
CA SER A 98 -15.71 -2.51 7.63
C SER A 98 -15.52 -1.00 7.66
N SER A 99 -15.56 -0.43 8.87
CA SER A 99 -15.42 1.02 9.09
C SER A 99 -13.99 1.49 8.88
N LEU A 100 -13.80 2.68 8.29
CA LEU A 100 -12.49 3.32 8.22
C LEU A 100 -11.94 3.74 9.59
N THR A 101 -12.77 3.77 10.63
CA THR A 101 -12.31 4.05 12.01
C THR A 101 -11.41 2.95 12.59
N THR A 102 -11.27 1.81 11.91
CA THR A 102 -10.46 0.68 12.38
C THR A 102 -9.04 0.65 11.79
N VAL A 103 -8.68 1.63 10.95
CA VAL A 103 -7.38 1.70 10.26
C VAL A 103 -6.70 3.03 10.50
N ALA A 104 -5.39 3.10 10.25
CA ALA A 104 -4.59 4.31 10.45
C ALA A 104 -5.10 5.53 9.65
N CYS A 105 -5.66 5.31 8.46
CA CYS A 105 -6.18 6.40 7.62
C CYS A 105 -7.65 6.71 7.87
N SER A 106 -8.05 6.71 9.14
CA SER A 106 -9.40 7.04 9.59
C SER A 106 -9.74 8.52 9.35
N ASP A 107 -9.63 9.34 10.37
CA ASP A 107 -9.95 10.76 10.45
C ASP A 107 -8.66 11.61 10.55
N GLY A 108 -8.80 12.89 10.88
CA GLY A 108 -7.72 13.86 10.84
C GLY A 108 -7.55 14.52 9.46
N VAL A 109 -6.61 15.47 9.36
CA VAL A 109 -6.42 16.28 8.15
C VAL A 109 -6.02 15.45 6.92
N TYR A 110 -5.37 14.30 7.11
CA TYR A 110 -5.01 13.36 6.06
C TYR A 110 -5.89 12.10 6.02
N GLY A 111 -6.86 11.99 6.93
CA GLY A 111 -7.76 10.83 7.01
C GLY A 111 -8.71 10.71 5.82
N LEU A 112 -9.09 9.49 5.48
CA LEU A 112 -10.04 9.21 4.39
C LEU A 112 -11.48 9.56 4.77
N ILE A 113 -11.81 9.57 6.07
CA ILE A 113 -13.12 10.02 6.57
C ILE A 113 -13.33 11.51 6.29
N SER A 114 -12.29 12.32 6.50
CA SER A 114 -12.30 13.75 6.17
C SER A 114 -12.44 14.02 4.67
N ARG A 115 -12.23 13.01 3.83
CA ARG A 115 -12.40 13.05 2.37
C ARG A 115 -13.75 12.51 1.90
N GLY A 116 -14.66 12.17 2.81
CA GLY A 116 -16.02 11.74 2.50
C GLY A 116 -16.25 10.23 2.41
N TYR A 117 -15.26 9.41 2.80
CA TYR A 117 -15.40 7.96 2.84
C TYR A 117 -15.78 7.48 4.26
N SER A 118 -16.44 6.34 4.40
CA SER A 118 -16.88 5.84 5.71
C SER A 118 -16.52 4.38 5.94
N THR A 119 -16.62 3.56 4.90
CA THR A 119 -16.30 2.13 4.95
C THR A 119 -15.27 1.76 3.90
N PHE A 120 -14.68 0.57 4.01
CA PHE A 120 -13.76 0.04 3.00
C PHE A 120 -14.40 0.00 1.61
N GLY A 121 -15.66 -0.43 1.52
CA GLY A 121 -16.41 -0.49 0.26
C GLY A 121 -16.78 0.87 -0.33
N SER A 122 -16.71 1.95 0.45
CA SER A 122 -16.92 3.32 -0.08
C SER A 122 -15.71 3.86 -0.82
N LEU A 123 -14.53 3.23 -0.67
CA LEU A 123 -13.31 3.66 -1.34
C LEU A 123 -13.35 3.30 -2.83
N PRO A 124 -12.91 4.21 -3.72
CA PRO A 124 -13.06 4.05 -5.16
C PRO A 124 -12.26 2.88 -5.75
N ASN A 125 -11.24 2.40 -5.05
CA ASN A 125 -10.40 1.29 -5.50
C ASN A 125 -10.68 -0.03 -4.76
N PHE A 126 -11.74 -0.13 -3.95
CA PHE A 126 -12.12 -1.38 -3.30
C PHE A 126 -12.39 -2.49 -4.35
N PRO A 127 -11.88 -3.72 -4.19
CA PRO A 127 -11.19 -4.29 -3.02
C PRO A 127 -9.65 -4.16 -3.03
N ASN A 128 -9.07 -3.42 -3.98
CA ASN A 128 -7.62 -3.17 -4.06
C ASN A 128 -7.17 -2.09 -3.06
N ILE A 129 -7.30 -2.41 -1.78
CA ILE A 129 -6.92 -1.57 -0.64
C ILE A 129 -6.02 -2.36 0.32
N GLY A 130 -5.29 -1.66 1.19
CA GLY A 130 -4.51 -2.31 2.23
C GLY A 130 -3.62 -1.39 3.04
N GLY A 131 -2.81 -2.00 3.89
CA GLY A 131 -1.72 -1.34 4.59
C GLY A 131 -0.48 -1.16 3.69
N ALA A 132 0.21 -0.03 3.84
CA ALA A 132 1.40 0.31 3.08
C ALA A 132 2.60 0.59 3.99
N PRO A 133 3.84 0.33 3.52
CA PRO A 133 5.06 0.56 4.31
C PRO A 133 5.37 2.04 4.53
N THR A 134 4.78 2.91 3.71
CA THR A 134 4.91 4.37 3.78
C THR A 134 3.98 5.00 4.83
N ILE A 135 3.01 4.27 5.37
CA ILE A 135 2.06 4.76 6.37
C ILE A 135 2.56 4.29 7.75
N PRO A 136 3.18 5.17 8.56
CA PRO A 136 3.70 4.78 9.86
C PRO A 136 2.61 4.65 10.94
N GLY A 137 1.41 5.20 10.71
CA GLY A 137 0.34 5.24 11.69
C GLY A 137 -0.72 6.29 11.38
N TRP A 138 -1.52 6.62 12.40
CA TRP A 138 -2.69 7.49 12.29
C TRP A 138 -2.39 8.86 11.68
N ASN A 139 -3.31 9.36 10.85
CA ASN A 139 -3.24 10.68 10.20
C ASN A 139 -1.89 10.92 9.48
N SER A 140 -1.35 9.88 8.85
CA SER A 140 -0.16 9.99 8.01
C SER A 140 -0.43 10.86 6.77
N PRO A 141 0.51 11.71 6.33
CA PRO A 141 0.39 12.40 5.04
C PRO A 141 0.40 11.45 3.83
N ASN A 142 0.71 10.17 4.03
CA ASN A 142 0.66 9.14 3.00
C ASN A 142 -0.68 8.41 2.94
N CYS A 143 -1.65 8.79 3.77
CA CYS A 143 -3.00 8.22 3.73
C CYS A 143 -3.71 8.50 2.39
N GLY A 144 -4.20 7.44 1.77
CA GLY A 144 -4.84 7.51 0.46
C GLY A 144 -3.86 7.62 -0.72
N LYS A 145 -2.56 7.41 -0.52
CA LYS A 145 -1.62 7.27 -1.65
C LYS A 145 -1.88 5.98 -2.43
N CYS A 146 -1.59 6.03 -3.72
CA CYS A 146 -1.78 4.91 -4.64
C CYS A 146 -0.44 4.28 -4.99
N TYR A 147 -0.39 2.94 -4.97
CA TYR A 147 0.81 2.18 -5.22
C TYR A 147 0.58 1.18 -6.35
N GLN A 148 1.40 1.24 -7.39
CA GLN A 148 1.49 0.14 -8.34
C GLN A 148 2.35 -0.96 -7.71
N LEU A 149 1.81 -2.17 -7.60
CA LEU A 149 2.54 -3.36 -7.19
C LEU A 149 2.72 -4.25 -8.41
N HIS A 150 3.96 -4.57 -8.76
CA HIS A 150 4.32 -5.40 -9.90
C HIS A 150 4.93 -6.72 -9.44
N TYR A 151 4.23 -7.81 -9.71
CA TYR A 151 4.65 -9.16 -9.38
C TYR A 151 5.09 -9.89 -10.64
N LYS A 152 6.33 -10.41 -10.60
CA LYS A 152 6.91 -11.21 -11.66
C LYS A 152 7.53 -12.48 -11.10
N ALA A 153 6.91 -13.63 -11.37
CA ALA A 153 7.44 -14.94 -11.00
C ALA A 153 6.85 -16.04 -11.88
N GLY A 154 7.69 -16.97 -12.34
CA GLY A 154 7.27 -18.02 -13.27
C GLY A 154 6.60 -17.43 -14.51
N ASN A 155 5.34 -17.81 -14.75
CA ASN A 155 4.53 -17.33 -15.88
C ASN A 155 3.62 -16.14 -15.52
N VAL A 156 3.74 -15.57 -14.31
CA VAL A 156 2.97 -14.40 -13.89
C VAL A 156 3.85 -13.17 -14.02
N ASP A 157 3.37 -12.18 -14.77
CA ASP A 157 3.93 -10.84 -14.89
C ASP A 157 2.73 -9.87 -14.86
N LYS A 158 2.44 -9.29 -13.69
CA LYS A 158 1.19 -8.57 -13.45
C LYS A 158 1.37 -7.39 -12.50
N SER A 159 0.69 -6.29 -12.83
CA SER A 159 0.59 -5.12 -11.98
C SER A 159 -0.84 -4.87 -11.51
N ILE A 160 -0.99 -4.39 -10.28
CA ILE A 160 -2.24 -3.84 -9.75
C ILE A 160 -1.98 -2.48 -9.10
N TYR A 161 -3.01 -1.66 -8.96
CA TYR A 161 -2.97 -0.43 -8.17
C TYR A 161 -3.65 -0.67 -6.82
N VAL A 162 -2.96 -0.37 -5.73
CA VAL A 162 -3.44 -0.53 -4.36
C VAL A 162 -3.52 0.82 -3.67
N LEU A 163 -4.66 1.08 -3.05
CA LEU A 163 -4.87 2.27 -2.24
C LEU A 163 -4.39 2.01 -0.80
N GLY A 164 -3.46 2.82 -0.31
CA GLY A 164 -2.95 2.74 1.06
C GLY A 164 -3.91 3.36 2.07
N ILE A 165 -4.42 2.54 2.99
CA ILE A 165 -5.43 2.93 3.99
C ILE A 165 -5.05 2.60 5.43
N ASP A 166 -4.01 1.80 5.63
CA ASP A 166 -3.58 1.37 6.95
C ASP A 166 -2.05 1.36 7.05
N ALA A 167 -1.54 1.23 8.28
CA ALA A 167 -0.12 1.07 8.52
C ALA A 167 0.30 -0.38 8.24
N ALA A 168 1.39 -0.56 7.51
CA ALA A 168 2.08 -1.84 7.42
C ALA A 168 3.61 -1.64 7.37
N PRO A 169 4.24 -1.18 8.47
CA PRO A 169 5.69 -1.02 8.50
C PRO A 169 6.39 -2.35 8.14
N GLY A 170 7.26 -2.33 7.12
CA GLY A 170 8.00 -3.52 6.65
C GLY A 170 7.44 -4.21 5.41
N GLY A 171 6.28 -3.82 4.89
CA GLY A 171 5.76 -4.33 3.61
C GLY A 171 4.32 -3.95 3.33
N PHE A 172 3.74 -4.47 2.26
CA PHE A 172 2.30 -4.31 2.03
C PHE A 172 1.52 -5.45 2.68
N ASN A 173 0.34 -5.13 3.19
CA ASN A 173 -0.67 -6.10 3.58
C ASN A 173 -2.00 -5.69 2.94
N ILE A 174 -2.47 -6.44 1.93
CA ILE A 174 -3.60 -6.05 1.07
C ILE A 174 -4.79 -7.01 1.20
N GLY A 175 -5.94 -6.69 0.63
CA GLY A 175 -7.05 -7.64 0.55
C GLY A 175 -6.65 -8.95 -0.14
N LEU A 176 -7.21 -10.07 0.29
CA LEU A 176 -7.01 -11.38 -0.35
C LEU A 176 -7.44 -11.32 -1.82
N GLN A 177 -8.51 -10.60 -2.15
CA GLN A 177 -8.94 -10.42 -3.54
C GLN A 177 -7.90 -9.64 -4.36
N ALA A 178 -7.29 -8.61 -3.77
CA ALA A 178 -6.22 -7.85 -4.40
C ALA A 178 -4.97 -8.72 -4.63
N MET A 179 -4.55 -9.51 -3.62
CA MET A 179 -3.40 -10.41 -3.77
C MET A 179 -3.67 -11.55 -4.75
N ASN A 180 -4.90 -12.08 -4.81
CA ASN A 180 -5.29 -13.05 -5.84
C ASN A 180 -5.25 -12.42 -7.23
N THR A 181 -5.70 -11.17 -7.36
CA THR A 181 -5.57 -10.44 -8.62
C THR A 181 -4.10 -10.34 -9.01
N LEU A 182 -3.22 -9.95 -8.11
CA LEU A 182 -1.78 -9.82 -8.35
C LEU A 182 -1.09 -11.15 -8.72
N THR A 183 -1.46 -12.23 -8.06
CA THR A 183 -0.76 -13.54 -8.13
C THR A 183 -1.47 -14.58 -9.00
N ASN A 184 -2.50 -14.17 -9.76
CA ASN A 184 -3.32 -15.05 -10.58
C ASN A 184 -4.03 -16.17 -9.79
N GLY A 185 -4.60 -15.81 -8.63
CA GLY A 185 -5.39 -16.71 -7.78
C GLY A 185 -4.59 -17.55 -6.79
N LEU A 186 -3.30 -17.26 -6.59
CA LEU A 186 -2.38 -18.06 -5.79
C LEU A 186 -2.09 -17.47 -4.40
N ALA A 187 -2.88 -16.49 -3.93
CA ALA A 187 -2.54 -15.73 -2.73
C ALA A 187 -2.44 -16.62 -1.47
N GLU A 188 -3.40 -17.52 -1.25
CA GLU A 188 -3.39 -18.42 -0.09
C GLU A 188 -2.23 -19.42 -0.13
N GLN A 189 -1.93 -19.96 -1.31
CA GLN A 189 -0.83 -20.91 -1.50
C GLN A 189 0.53 -20.24 -1.25
N LEU A 190 0.70 -19.01 -1.72
CA LEU A 190 1.97 -18.29 -1.60
C LEU A 190 2.12 -17.66 -0.21
N GLY A 191 1.03 -17.18 0.40
CA GLY A 191 0.98 -16.45 1.68
C GLY A 191 1.61 -15.06 1.62
N ARG A 192 2.78 -14.94 1.00
CA ARG A 192 3.58 -13.74 0.84
C ARG A 192 4.40 -13.83 -0.44
N VAL A 193 4.56 -12.70 -1.13
CA VAL A 193 5.41 -12.57 -2.32
C VAL A 193 6.32 -11.35 -2.20
N ASN A 194 7.34 -11.27 -3.04
CA ASN A 194 8.14 -10.07 -3.22
C ASN A 194 7.73 -9.40 -4.53
N VAL A 195 7.58 -8.08 -4.51
CA VAL A 195 7.14 -7.27 -5.66
C VAL A 195 8.03 -6.05 -5.82
N GLU A 196 8.05 -5.49 -7.02
CA GLU A 196 8.46 -4.11 -7.21
C GLU A 196 7.26 -3.20 -6.90
N TYR A 197 7.49 -2.05 -6.28
CA TYR A 197 6.42 -1.09 -6.02
C TYR A 197 6.81 0.33 -6.43
N THR A 198 5.84 1.08 -6.92
CA THR A 198 5.99 2.49 -7.27
C THR A 198 4.80 3.28 -6.74
N GLU A 199 5.06 4.40 -6.05
CA GLU A 199 4.02 5.38 -5.75
C GLU A 199 3.58 6.07 -7.05
N VAL A 200 2.28 6.08 -7.31
CA VAL A 200 1.69 6.68 -8.52
C VAL A 200 0.64 7.72 -8.13
N ALA A 201 0.17 8.49 -9.11
CA ALA A 201 -0.89 9.47 -8.89
C ALA A 201 -2.15 8.80 -8.30
N GLY A 202 -2.81 9.49 -7.35
CA GLY A 202 -4.01 9.01 -6.67
C GLY A 202 -5.15 8.63 -7.62
N SER A 203 -5.20 9.24 -8.80
CA SER A 203 -6.17 8.96 -9.85
C SER A 203 -6.11 7.53 -10.38
N ASN A 204 -4.97 6.85 -10.31
CA ASN A 204 -4.87 5.42 -10.64
C ASN A 204 -5.64 4.53 -9.65
N CYS A 205 -5.92 5.04 -8.45
CA CYS A 205 -6.78 4.43 -7.45
C CYS A 205 -8.11 5.19 -7.29
N GLY A 206 -8.50 6.01 -8.28
CA GLY A 206 -9.77 6.73 -8.29
C GLY A 206 -9.90 7.89 -7.29
N LEU A 207 -8.81 8.33 -6.66
CA LEU A 207 -8.79 9.52 -5.82
C LEU A 207 -8.38 10.77 -6.63
N PRO A 208 -9.00 11.93 -6.40
CA PRO A 208 -8.60 13.19 -7.02
C PRO A 208 -7.23 13.66 -6.51
#